data_AF-A0A347AFG2-F1
#
_entry.id   AF-A0A347AFG2-F1
#
_cell.length_a   1.000
_cell.length_b   1.000
_cell.length_c   1.000
_cell.angle_alpha   90.00
_cell.angle_beta   90.00
_cell.angle_gamma   90.00
#
_symmetry.space_group_name_H-M   'P 1'
#
loop_
_entity.id
_entity.type
_entity.pdbx_description
1 polymer ?
#
loop_
_entity_poly.entity_id
_entity_poly.type
_entity_poly.pdbx_seq_one_letter_code
_entity_poly.pdbx_strand_id
1 'polypeptide(L)'
;MLFSMAGVNAAEDDSSDGTIINDTNVTQEDNPLQSDDNDSTDNGTEDTGDQTDTITYQTSAEGSSGSVTVEEVETAASELKNYVEIHNSLPDTIQVGSYTLTMSEFLKILLMTVINLDQNVSTPVAVTEVGDAPNPAGQNISGNLLKSEYLQNAIGILNFIDSNGRAPNYFRTSLGNLRFEYIVFSYTKIMDFYGDYDRLPNYTKICLSDFMQSLTVDEIETASNCLKNYVQANKILPDTIQVGSKCLTMSEFLNVLLMAVINSDRNVSMPVAVTEVGDAPNPAGQNISGNIQKSEYVRKATNILNFMNSNDRAPNYSTTSLGNLRYEYIVFNFAKIMDFHKYYNRLPNYTVVQTSAMSYQMMEISSKYGAKNVIVTDSYVQCSGRCTCSLYQDYDYHTVKFVNYCPYCHKNSTLDYEEGNTIYDNPEGMWVCSMSKGGCDADFCLVHGKAHVTSGAKYLTSA
;
A
#
# COMPACT_ATOMS: atom_id res chain seq x y z
N MET A 1 -39.01 13.34 -23.53
CA MET A 1 -39.78 12.37 -22.72
C MET A 1 -38.87 11.17 -22.52
N LEU A 2 -38.03 11.13 -21.49
CA LEU A 2 -38.28 10.66 -20.11
C LEU A 2 -38.76 9.19 -20.03
N PHE A 3 -37.77 8.33 -19.72
CA PHE A 3 -37.71 7.09 -18.93
C PHE A 3 -38.93 6.17 -18.74
N SER A 4 -38.69 4.85 -18.85
CA SER A 4 -38.59 3.96 -17.67
C SER A 4 -38.52 2.49 -18.13
N MET A 5 -37.51 1.75 -17.67
CA MET A 5 -37.60 0.28 -17.55
C MET A 5 -37.36 -0.10 -16.10
N ALA A 6 -38.40 -0.72 -15.55
CA ALA A 6 -38.52 -1.14 -14.18
C ALA A 6 -37.59 -2.32 -13.85
N GLY A 7 -37.11 -2.32 -12.60
CA GLY A 7 -36.34 -3.39 -12.01
C GLY A 7 -37.14 -4.69 -11.87
N VAL A 8 -36.41 -5.80 -11.91
CA VAL A 8 -36.93 -7.13 -11.58
C VAL A 8 -36.21 -7.58 -10.32
N ASN A 9 -36.93 -7.57 -9.20
CA ASN A 9 -36.52 -8.21 -7.95
C ASN A 9 -36.69 -9.73 -8.08
N ALA A 10 -35.73 -10.49 -7.57
CA ALA A 10 -35.81 -11.94 -7.43
C ALA A 10 -35.78 -12.34 -5.95
N ALA A 11 -36.62 -13.32 -5.64
CA ALA A 11 -37.06 -13.78 -4.33
C ALA A 11 -36.03 -14.63 -3.56
N GLU A 12 -36.33 -14.75 -2.27
CA GLU A 12 -35.69 -15.51 -1.20
C GLU A 12 -35.86 -17.03 -1.40
N ASP A 13 -34.82 -17.81 -1.08
CA ASP A 13 -35.01 -19.07 -0.38
C ASP A 13 -33.74 -19.43 0.41
N ASP A 14 -33.94 -19.75 1.67
CA ASP A 14 -32.94 -19.92 2.73
C ASP A 14 -32.84 -21.41 3.07
N SER A 15 -31.65 -22.01 2.99
CA SER A 15 -31.38 -23.20 3.81
C SER A 15 -29.90 -23.31 4.14
N SER A 16 -29.64 -23.32 5.44
CA SER A 16 -28.37 -23.60 6.06
C SER A 16 -28.16 -25.11 6.17
N ASP A 17 -26.92 -25.57 6.00
CA ASP A 17 -26.42 -26.66 6.84
C ASP A 17 -24.90 -26.58 6.95
N GLY A 18 -24.43 -26.63 8.19
CA GLY A 18 -23.03 -26.55 8.55
C GLY A 18 -22.47 -27.95 8.83
N THR A 19 -21.17 -28.14 8.61
CA THR A 19 -20.45 -29.25 9.24
C THR A 19 -19.01 -28.84 9.51
N ILE A 20 -18.66 -28.87 10.79
CA ILE A 20 -17.32 -28.74 11.36
C ILE A 20 -16.65 -30.12 11.31
N ILE A 21 -15.38 -30.18 10.89
CA ILE A 21 -14.52 -31.33 11.19
C ILE A 21 -13.15 -30.81 11.63
N ASN A 22 -12.83 -31.08 12.90
CA ASN A 22 -11.47 -31.04 13.46
C ASN A 22 -10.69 -32.24 12.93
N ASP A 23 -9.40 -32.08 12.64
CA ASP A 23 -8.44 -33.14 12.96
C ASP A 23 -7.04 -32.58 13.20
N THR A 24 -6.48 -33.11 14.28
CA THR A 24 -5.14 -32.86 14.80
C THR A 24 -4.23 -33.95 14.22
N ASN A 25 -3.01 -33.63 13.78
CA ASN A 25 -1.95 -34.62 13.82
C ASN A 25 -0.57 -33.99 13.96
N VAL A 26 0.09 -34.40 15.04
CA VAL A 26 1.48 -34.17 15.43
C VAL A 26 2.37 -35.10 14.62
N THR A 27 3.54 -34.62 14.18
CA THR A 27 4.75 -35.45 14.09
C THR A 27 5.96 -34.59 14.43
N GLN A 28 6.71 -35.04 15.43
CA GLN A 28 8.07 -34.62 15.77
C GLN A 28 9.04 -35.26 14.77
N GLU A 29 10.16 -34.60 14.47
CA GLU A 29 11.45 -35.28 14.29
C GLU A 29 12.61 -34.26 14.40
N ASP A 30 13.40 -34.46 15.44
CA ASP A 30 14.86 -34.48 15.51
C ASP A 30 15.72 -33.28 15.06
N ASN A 31 16.29 -32.67 16.09
CA ASN A 31 17.52 -31.88 16.07
C ASN A 31 18.74 -32.84 16.08
N PRO A 32 19.88 -32.43 15.51
CA PRO A 32 21.10 -32.52 16.33
C PRO A 32 21.95 -31.24 16.28
N LEU A 33 22.40 -30.89 17.49
CA LEU A 33 23.43 -29.90 17.82
C LEU A 33 24.80 -30.28 17.24
N GLN A 34 25.62 -29.26 16.96
CA GLN A 34 27.05 -29.36 17.20
C GLN A 34 27.63 -28.03 17.70
N SER A 35 28.23 -28.12 18.88
CA SER A 35 29.00 -27.13 19.63
C SER A 35 30.46 -27.09 19.16
N ASP A 36 31.14 -25.99 19.44
CA ASP A 36 32.59 -25.99 19.70
C ASP A 36 32.83 -25.40 21.09
N ASP A 37 33.47 -26.21 21.92
CA ASP A 37 33.86 -25.97 23.31
C ASP A 37 35.04 -25.00 23.43
N ASN A 38 35.15 -24.32 24.58
CA ASN A 38 36.38 -24.48 25.35
C ASN A 38 36.18 -24.29 26.86
N ASP A 39 36.76 -25.26 27.54
CA ASP A 39 36.70 -25.70 28.94
C ASP A 39 37.53 -24.82 29.90
N SER A 40 37.07 -24.68 31.15
CA SER A 40 37.87 -25.04 32.35
C SER A 40 37.02 -25.05 33.64
N THR A 41 36.67 -26.28 34.07
CA THR A 41 36.77 -26.87 35.43
C THR A 41 36.25 -26.17 36.72
N ASP A 42 35.18 -26.78 37.27
CA ASP A 42 35.06 -27.49 38.57
C ASP A 42 35.07 -26.76 39.94
N ASN A 43 33.91 -26.64 40.60
CA ASN A 43 33.47 -27.50 41.72
C ASN A 43 32.11 -27.02 42.30
N GLY A 44 31.22 -27.97 42.61
CA GLY A 44 29.83 -27.70 42.97
C GLY A 44 29.59 -27.26 44.41
N THR A 45 28.39 -26.73 44.67
CA THR A 45 27.55 -27.00 45.85
C THR A 45 26.13 -26.53 45.52
N GLU A 46 25.11 -27.37 45.76
CA GLU A 46 23.69 -26.96 45.77
C GLU A 46 23.44 -26.01 46.95
N ASP A 47 22.85 -24.84 46.70
CA ASP A 47 21.96 -24.22 47.67
C ASP A 47 20.89 -23.35 47.00
N THR A 48 19.68 -23.56 47.50
CA THR A 48 18.44 -22.86 47.25
C THR A 48 18.53 -21.35 47.49
N GLY A 49 18.01 -20.55 46.55
CA GLY A 49 17.86 -19.11 46.73
C GLY A 49 17.12 -18.45 45.58
N ASP A 50 15.85 -18.14 45.81
CA ASP A 50 15.07 -17.18 45.05
C ASP A 50 15.82 -15.83 45.01
N GLN A 51 16.33 -15.45 43.84
CA GLN A 51 17.02 -14.18 43.66
C GLN A 51 16.31 -13.39 42.56
N THR A 52 15.39 -12.55 43.01
CA THR A 52 14.88 -11.41 42.25
C THR A 52 16.01 -10.40 42.11
N ASP A 53 16.76 -10.50 41.01
CA ASP A 53 17.80 -9.53 40.66
C ASP A 53 17.15 -8.18 40.36
N THR A 54 17.07 -7.35 41.41
CA THR A 54 16.76 -5.93 41.33
C THR A 54 17.99 -5.21 40.81
N ILE A 55 18.11 -5.16 39.48
CA ILE A 55 19.13 -4.33 38.80
C ILE A 55 18.71 -2.87 38.96
N THR A 56 19.39 -2.17 39.87
CA THR A 56 19.23 -0.73 40.08
C THR A 56 20.00 0.02 39.01
N TYR A 57 19.33 0.96 38.35
CA TYR A 57 19.97 1.89 37.43
C TYR A 57 20.48 3.09 38.19
N GLN A 58 21.76 3.37 38.03
CA GLN A 58 22.34 4.62 38.45
C GLN A 58 22.52 5.52 37.24
N THR A 59 21.81 6.63 37.25
CA THR A 59 21.89 7.69 36.25
C THR A 59 23.16 8.51 36.48
N SER A 60 24.04 8.57 35.48
CA SER A 60 25.10 9.57 35.39
C SER A 60 24.53 10.85 34.78
N ALA A 61 24.38 11.88 35.60
CA ALA A 61 23.84 13.17 35.19
C ALA A 61 24.95 14.13 34.76
N GLU A 62 25.14 14.33 33.45
CA GLU A 62 25.78 15.54 32.93
C GLU A 62 25.07 16.03 31.66
N GLY A 63 24.49 17.23 31.73
CA GLY A 63 24.16 18.08 30.58
C GLY A 63 22.68 18.17 30.13
N SER A 64 21.85 18.96 30.83
CA SER A 64 20.88 19.96 30.29
C SER A 64 19.68 20.20 31.22
N SER A 65 18.99 21.30 30.94
CA SER A 65 18.06 22.06 31.76
C SER A 65 16.64 21.49 31.72
N GLY A 66 16.09 21.14 32.88
CA GLY A 66 14.67 20.82 33.04
C GLY A 66 14.34 19.35 33.27
N SER A 67 13.24 19.08 33.98
CA SER A 67 12.67 17.75 34.17
C SER A 67 11.16 17.79 33.94
N VAL A 68 10.59 16.63 33.63
CA VAL A 68 9.14 16.40 33.51
C VAL A 68 8.65 15.46 34.60
N THR A 69 7.46 15.75 35.10
CA THR A 69 6.76 14.95 36.11
C THR A 69 6.06 13.74 35.50
N VAL A 70 5.67 12.75 36.32
CA VAL A 70 4.92 11.58 35.86
C VAL A 70 3.59 11.99 35.22
N GLU A 71 2.87 12.95 35.82
CA GLU A 71 1.57 13.44 35.32
C GLU A 71 1.68 14.13 33.94
N GLU A 72 2.77 14.87 33.69
CA GLU A 72 3.04 15.44 32.36
C GLU A 72 3.33 14.35 31.32
N VAL A 73 3.98 13.25 31.72
CA VAL A 73 4.25 12.11 30.84
C VAL A 73 2.98 11.31 30.55
N GLU A 74 2.10 11.12 31.53
CA GLU A 74 0.78 10.49 31.34
C GLU A 74 -0.08 11.29 30.37
N THR A 75 -0.14 12.62 30.55
CA THR A 75 -0.88 13.52 29.65
C THR A 75 -0.37 13.40 28.22
N ALA A 76 0.94 13.50 28.02
CA ALA A 76 1.56 13.36 26.71
C ALA A 76 1.36 11.95 26.11
N ALA A 77 1.38 10.90 26.94
CA ALA A 77 1.13 9.55 26.48
C ALA A 77 -0.31 9.38 25.96
N SER A 78 -1.29 9.95 26.65
CA SER A 78 -2.69 9.91 26.20
C SER A 78 -2.89 10.72 24.91
N GLU A 79 -2.24 11.87 24.78
CA GLU A 79 -2.24 12.66 23.54
C GLU A 79 -1.60 11.90 22.37
N LEU A 80 -0.43 11.30 22.57
CA LEU A 80 0.24 10.51 21.53
C LEU A 80 -0.59 9.29 21.13
N LYS A 81 -1.24 8.64 22.11
CA LYS A 81 -2.14 7.51 21.85
C LYS A 81 -3.25 7.91 20.88
N ASN A 82 -3.98 8.98 21.21
CA ASN A 82 -5.05 9.49 20.37
C ASN A 82 -4.52 9.92 18.98
N TYR A 83 -3.35 10.56 18.92
CA TYR A 83 -2.74 10.94 17.66
C TYR A 83 -2.47 9.71 16.76
N VAL A 84 -1.83 8.67 17.28
CA VAL A 84 -1.51 7.46 16.50
C VAL A 84 -2.79 6.71 16.10
N GLU A 85 -3.81 6.66 16.96
CA GLU A 85 -5.09 6.04 16.63
C GLU A 85 -5.82 6.76 15.48
N ILE A 86 -5.64 8.07 15.35
CA ILE A 86 -6.22 8.88 14.27
C ILE A 86 -5.35 8.88 13.01
N HIS A 87 -4.04 8.95 13.16
CA HIS A 87 -3.10 9.23 12.06
C HIS A 87 -2.27 8.03 11.62
N ASN A 88 -2.32 6.91 12.35
CA ASN A 88 -1.53 5.69 12.13
C ASN A 88 -0.03 5.96 11.91
N SER A 89 0.49 7.02 12.53
CA SER A 89 1.87 7.50 12.41
C SER A 89 2.26 8.23 13.69
N LEU A 90 3.56 8.28 13.97
CA LEU A 90 4.08 9.15 15.02
C LEU A 90 4.17 10.60 14.49
N PRO A 91 3.88 11.61 15.31
CA PRO A 91 4.19 12.99 14.97
C PRO A 91 5.72 13.22 15.05
N ASP A 92 6.21 14.29 14.42
CA ASP A 92 7.63 14.67 14.51
C ASP A 92 8.03 15.03 15.96
N THR A 93 7.13 15.69 16.68
CA THR A 93 7.33 16.14 18.07
C THR A 93 6.06 16.04 18.90
N ILE A 94 6.20 16.03 20.21
CA ILE A 94 5.09 16.08 21.18
C ILE A 94 5.36 17.09 22.30
N GLN A 95 4.29 17.67 22.86
CA GLN A 95 4.39 18.49 24.07
C GLN A 95 4.40 17.59 25.31
N VAL A 96 5.36 17.82 26.21
CA VAL A 96 5.43 17.18 27.52
C VAL A 96 5.66 18.27 28.56
N GLY A 97 4.62 18.64 29.30
CA GLY A 97 4.66 19.82 30.16
C GLY A 97 4.93 21.10 29.36
N SER A 98 6.07 21.73 29.62
CA SER A 98 6.53 22.94 28.90
C SER A 98 7.56 22.67 27.78
N TYR A 99 7.87 21.40 27.51
CA TYR A 99 8.89 21.02 26.54
C TYR A 99 8.26 20.47 25.27
N THR A 100 8.80 20.85 24.11
CA THR A 100 8.51 20.22 22.81
C THR A 100 9.62 19.22 22.52
N LEU A 101 9.30 17.93 22.50
CA LEU A 101 10.28 16.85 22.41
C LEU A 101 10.11 16.06 21.12
N THR A 102 11.23 15.59 20.54
CA THR A 102 11.22 14.58 19.49
C THR A 102 10.68 13.24 20.03
N MET A 103 10.26 12.34 19.14
CA MET A 103 9.85 10.98 19.55
C MET A 103 10.98 10.18 20.20
N SER A 104 12.22 10.47 19.83
CA SER A 104 13.42 9.82 20.39
C SER A 104 13.68 10.27 21.83
N GLU A 105 13.53 11.56 22.12
CA GLU A 105 13.63 12.11 23.47
C GLU A 105 12.45 11.65 24.34
N PHE A 106 11.24 11.68 23.78
CA PHE A 106 10.05 11.21 24.50
C PHE A 106 10.13 9.71 24.80
N LEU A 107 10.67 8.89 23.91
CA LEU A 107 10.93 7.47 24.18
C LEU A 107 11.81 7.30 25.42
N LYS A 108 12.92 8.04 25.54
CA LYS A 108 13.79 7.93 26.73
C LYS A 108 13.03 8.28 28.02
N ILE A 109 12.19 9.30 27.99
CA ILE A 109 11.36 9.70 29.14
C ILE A 109 10.33 8.62 29.50
N LEU A 110 9.64 8.05 28.50
CA LEU A 110 8.70 6.94 28.71
C LEU A 110 9.41 5.75 29.38
N LEU A 111 10.58 5.37 28.88
CA LEU A 111 11.37 4.24 29.40
C LEU A 111 11.81 4.47 30.86
N MET A 112 12.37 5.64 31.15
CA MET A 112 12.82 6.01 32.50
C MET A 112 11.64 6.07 33.48
N THR A 113 10.53 6.68 33.07
CA THR A 113 9.32 6.78 33.90
C THR A 113 8.78 5.38 34.22
N VAL A 114 8.67 4.49 33.24
CA VAL A 114 8.20 3.10 33.44
C VAL A 114 9.08 2.33 34.42
N ILE A 115 10.41 2.46 34.32
CA ILE A 115 11.35 1.81 35.24
C ILE A 115 11.25 2.39 36.65
N ASN A 116 11.17 3.72 36.78
CA ASN A 116 11.01 4.38 38.08
C ASN A 116 9.70 3.93 38.76
N LEU A 117 8.60 3.88 38.01
CA LEU A 117 7.30 3.44 38.52
C LEU A 117 7.30 1.96 38.95
N ASP A 118 8.02 1.09 38.25
CA ASP A 118 8.18 -0.31 38.70
C ASP A 118 8.91 -0.41 40.05
N GLN A 119 9.79 0.55 40.33
CA GLN A 119 10.49 0.68 41.61
C GLN A 119 9.70 1.49 42.66
N ASN A 120 8.45 1.87 42.37
CA ASN A 120 7.63 2.76 43.20
C ASN A 120 8.28 4.14 43.43
N VAL A 121 9.02 4.63 42.43
CA VAL A 121 9.67 5.94 42.42
C VAL A 121 8.93 6.85 41.43
N SER A 122 8.53 8.04 41.89
CA SER A 122 7.79 9.03 41.08
C SER A 122 8.57 10.34 40.88
N THR A 123 9.90 10.29 41.00
CA THR A 123 10.76 11.46 40.80
C THR A 123 10.70 11.96 39.35
N PRO A 124 10.65 13.29 39.12
CA PRO A 124 10.70 13.85 37.78
C PRO A 124 11.90 13.34 36.97
N VAL A 125 11.67 13.05 35.69
CA VAL A 125 12.68 12.55 34.75
C VAL A 125 13.33 13.73 34.04
N ALA A 126 14.66 13.76 33.99
CA ALA A 126 15.40 14.81 33.30
C ALA A 126 15.17 14.74 31.78
N VAL A 127 15.02 15.90 31.15
CA VAL A 127 14.98 16.00 29.70
C VAL A 127 16.41 16.00 29.19
N THR A 128 16.76 15.01 28.36
CA THR A 128 18.11 14.89 27.76
C THR A 128 17.97 14.68 26.27
N GLU A 129 18.91 15.23 25.50
CA GLU A 129 18.94 15.08 24.04
C GLU A 129 19.15 13.61 23.66
N VAL A 130 18.40 13.16 22.65
CA VAL A 130 18.53 11.83 22.07
C VAL A 130 18.45 11.97 20.55
N GLY A 131 19.50 11.55 19.84
CA GLY A 131 19.50 11.53 18.39
C GLY A 131 18.43 10.57 17.83
N ASP A 132 17.94 10.89 16.63
CA ASP A 132 16.91 10.07 15.99
C ASP A 132 17.38 8.66 15.61
N ALA A 133 16.40 7.77 15.45
CA ALA A 133 16.62 6.50 14.78
C ALA A 133 16.80 6.75 13.27
N PRO A 134 18.03 6.61 12.70
CA PRO A 134 18.32 7.02 11.33
C PRO A 134 17.69 6.12 10.28
N ASN A 135 17.42 4.84 10.58
CA ASN A 135 16.85 3.88 9.64
C ASN A 135 15.90 2.90 10.37
N PRO A 136 14.72 3.34 10.84
CA PRO A 136 13.75 2.46 11.49
C PRO A 136 13.42 1.25 10.60
N ALA A 137 13.76 0.05 11.06
CA ALA A 137 13.63 -1.19 10.27
C ALA A 137 13.34 -2.36 11.19
N GLY A 138 12.28 -3.13 10.94
CA GLY A 138 11.78 -4.14 11.87
C GLY A 138 10.84 -5.11 11.16
N GLN A 139 10.31 -6.08 11.92
CA GLN A 139 9.41 -7.10 11.39
C GLN A 139 7.95 -6.72 11.62
N ASN A 140 7.06 -7.19 10.74
CA ASN A 140 5.61 -7.12 10.96
C ASN A 140 5.20 -8.17 12.00
N ILE A 141 5.17 -7.77 13.28
CA ILE A 141 4.90 -8.67 14.41
C ILE A 141 3.72 -8.18 15.24
N SER A 142 2.97 -9.12 15.83
CA SER A 142 1.83 -8.85 16.72
C SER A 142 1.82 -9.84 17.87
N GLY A 143 1.35 -9.42 19.04
CA GLY A 143 1.30 -10.28 20.22
C GLY A 143 1.35 -9.47 21.51
N ASN A 144 1.50 -10.16 22.64
CA ASN A 144 1.62 -9.51 23.95
C ASN A 144 3.08 -9.58 24.41
N LEU A 145 3.64 -8.44 24.81
CA LEU A 145 4.89 -8.39 25.59
C LEU A 145 4.51 -8.34 27.06
N LEU A 146 4.91 -9.36 27.83
CA LEU A 146 4.61 -9.47 29.25
C LEU A 146 5.36 -8.41 30.07
N LYS A 147 4.89 -8.11 31.28
CA LYS A 147 5.49 -7.11 32.17
C LYS A 147 6.98 -7.28 32.39
N SER A 148 7.41 -8.49 32.75
CA SER A 148 8.83 -8.78 32.93
C SER A 148 9.65 -8.51 31.66
N GLU A 149 9.10 -8.83 30.49
CA GLU A 149 9.79 -8.64 29.22
C GLU A 149 9.84 -7.17 28.81
N TYR A 150 8.74 -6.42 28.86
CA TYR A 150 8.81 -5.00 28.50
C TYR A 150 9.68 -4.21 29.47
N LEU A 151 9.77 -4.59 30.75
CA LEU A 151 10.72 -3.97 31.68
C LEU A 151 12.16 -4.26 31.28
N GLN A 152 12.50 -5.52 31.00
CA GLN A 152 13.82 -5.92 30.49
C GLN A 152 14.17 -5.23 29.15
N ASN A 153 13.20 -5.10 28.26
CA ASN A 153 13.38 -4.38 27.01
C ASN A 153 13.65 -2.90 27.27
N ALA A 154 12.96 -2.28 28.24
CA ALA A 154 13.19 -0.89 28.58
C ALA A 154 14.64 -0.66 29.01
N ILE A 155 15.20 -1.64 29.72
CA ILE A 155 16.60 -1.68 30.10
C ILE A 155 17.56 -1.69 28.94
N GLY A 156 17.37 -2.66 28.05
CA GLY A 156 18.24 -2.77 26.89
C GLY A 156 18.17 -1.55 26.00
N ILE A 157 16.99 -0.92 25.87
CA ILE A 157 16.81 0.28 25.05
C ILE A 157 17.49 1.50 25.68
N LEU A 158 17.35 1.72 27.00
CA LEU A 158 18.07 2.81 27.67
C LEU A 158 19.59 2.64 27.57
N ASN A 159 20.11 1.44 27.82
CA ASN A 159 21.54 1.15 27.68
C ASN A 159 22.03 1.41 26.25
N PHE A 160 21.22 1.08 25.23
CA PHE A 160 21.52 1.41 23.85
C PHE A 160 21.57 2.93 23.65
N ILE A 161 20.57 3.68 24.12
CA ILE A 161 20.50 5.13 23.97
C ILE A 161 21.71 5.80 24.64
N ASP A 162 22.07 5.40 25.86
CA ASP A 162 23.19 5.99 26.58
C ASP A 162 24.54 5.66 25.93
N SER A 163 24.68 4.46 25.35
CA SER A 163 25.91 4.06 24.64
C SER A 163 26.07 4.70 23.26
N ASN A 164 24.97 5.03 22.59
CA ASN A 164 24.98 5.46 21.18
C ASN A 164 24.54 6.91 20.98
N GLY A 165 24.02 7.58 22.02
CA GLY A 165 23.46 8.93 21.96
C GLY A 165 22.23 9.06 21.07
N ARG A 166 21.58 7.94 20.68
CA ARG A 166 20.43 7.93 19.76
C ARG A 166 19.46 6.79 20.03
N ALA A 167 18.22 6.93 19.56
CA ALA A 167 17.22 5.87 19.59
C ALA A 167 17.61 4.70 18.66
N PRO A 168 17.24 3.45 19.02
CA PRO A 168 17.48 2.29 18.17
C PRO A 168 16.50 2.25 16.98
N ASN A 169 16.95 1.68 15.86
CA ASN A 169 16.08 1.44 14.69
C ASN A 169 15.02 0.36 14.97
N TYR A 170 15.36 -0.60 15.82
CA TYR A 170 14.50 -1.66 16.34
C TYR A 170 15.08 -2.21 17.63
N PHE A 171 14.27 -2.98 18.35
CA PHE A 171 14.70 -3.74 19.51
C PHE A 171 14.23 -5.19 19.41
N ARG A 172 15.10 -6.14 19.76
CA ARG A 172 14.78 -7.57 19.68
C ARG A 172 13.93 -7.97 20.89
N THR A 173 12.77 -8.58 20.61
CA THR A 173 11.81 -9.07 21.61
C THR A 173 11.53 -10.56 21.39
N SER A 174 10.74 -11.18 22.27
CA SER A 174 10.21 -12.54 22.10
C SER A 174 9.33 -12.68 20.86
N LEU A 175 8.71 -11.60 20.39
CA LEU A 175 7.86 -11.56 19.20
C LEU A 175 8.66 -11.33 17.90
N GLY A 176 9.93 -10.94 17.99
CA GLY A 176 10.77 -10.57 16.86
C GLY A 176 11.39 -9.17 16.99
N ASN A 177 11.91 -8.63 15.89
CA ASN A 177 12.51 -7.29 15.87
C ASN A 177 11.42 -6.21 15.81
N LEU A 178 11.14 -5.59 16.95
CA LEU A 178 10.14 -4.53 17.09
C LEU A 178 10.71 -3.19 16.61
N ARG A 179 10.08 -2.58 15.60
CA ARG A 179 10.54 -1.33 14.98
C ARG A 179 10.34 -0.12 15.90
N PHE A 180 11.16 0.93 15.74
CA PHE A 180 11.14 2.15 16.55
C PHE A 180 9.74 2.67 16.87
N GLU A 181 8.87 2.81 15.87
CA GLU A 181 7.53 3.37 16.02
C GLU A 181 6.67 2.55 16.99
N TYR A 182 6.76 1.22 16.87
CA TYR A 182 6.09 0.29 17.77
C TYR A 182 6.70 0.28 19.16
N ILE A 183 8.00 0.55 19.32
CA ILE A 183 8.63 0.70 20.65
C ILE A 183 8.02 1.91 21.34
N VAL A 184 8.05 3.09 20.71
CA VAL A 184 7.48 4.34 21.26
C VAL A 184 6.03 4.08 21.68
N PHE A 185 5.21 3.59 20.76
CA PHE A 185 3.79 3.38 21.01
C PHE A 185 3.48 2.33 22.08
N SER A 186 4.33 1.32 22.23
CA SER A 186 4.16 0.31 23.28
C SER A 186 4.31 0.91 24.66
N TYR A 187 5.31 1.78 24.85
CA TYR A 187 5.51 2.48 26.13
C TYR A 187 4.54 3.64 26.33
N THR A 188 4.08 4.28 25.26
CA THR A 188 2.94 5.20 25.30
C THR A 188 1.70 4.52 25.87
N LYS A 189 1.31 3.35 25.36
CA LYS A 189 0.16 2.57 25.88
C LYS A 189 0.36 2.12 27.33
N ILE A 190 1.59 1.82 27.73
CA ILE A 190 1.90 1.49 29.13
C ILE A 190 1.66 2.70 30.04
N MET A 191 2.11 3.89 29.64
CA MET A 191 1.93 5.10 30.43
C MET A 191 0.49 5.62 30.44
N ASP A 192 -0.23 5.54 29.32
CA ASP A 192 -1.67 5.83 29.26
C ASP A 192 -2.47 4.89 30.18
N PHE A 193 -2.16 3.59 30.15
CA PHE A 193 -2.75 2.64 31.10
C PHE A 193 -2.41 2.98 32.56
N TYR A 194 -1.17 3.40 32.83
CA TYR A 194 -0.79 3.78 34.20
C TYR A 194 -1.62 4.96 34.69
N GLY A 195 -1.82 6.01 33.87
CA GLY A 195 -2.65 7.17 34.23
C GLY A 195 -4.11 6.83 34.54
N ASP A 196 -4.67 5.80 33.90
CA ASP A 196 -6.04 5.34 34.15
C ASP A 196 -6.19 4.45 35.40
N TYR A 197 -5.14 3.70 35.76
CA TYR A 197 -5.24 2.60 36.72
C TYR A 197 -4.26 2.65 37.89
N ASP A 198 -3.39 3.67 37.95
CA ASP A 198 -2.34 3.87 38.95
C ASP A 198 -1.45 2.63 39.15
N ARG A 199 -1.23 1.86 38.08
CA ARG A 199 -0.39 0.65 38.08
C ARG A 199 0.09 0.30 36.69
N LEU A 200 1.27 -0.30 36.59
CA LEU A 200 1.77 -0.84 35.32
C LEU A 200 0.92 -2.05 34.86
N PRO A 201 0.68 -2.21 33.54
CA PRO A 201 -0.10 -3.32 33.01
C PRO A 201 0.67 -4.64 33.06
N ASN A 202 -0.03 -5.78 33.15
CA ASN A 202 0.61 -7.10 33.14
C ASN A 202 1.24 -7.47 31.79
N TYR A 203 0.80 -6.80 30.73
CA TYR A 203 1.36 -6.92 29.37
C TYR A 203 1.02 -5.65 28.57
N THR A 204 1.78 -5.39 27.51
CA THR A 204 1.39 -4.45 26.45
C THR A 204 1.16 -5.23 25.16
N LYS A 205 0.10 -4.88 24.42
CA LYS A 205 -0.27 -5.57 23.17
C LYS A 205 0.31 -4.83 21.97
N ILE A 206 1.08 -5.52 21.14
CA ILE A 206 1.54 -5.06 19.83
C ILE A 206 0.47 -5.41 18.79
N CYS A 207 -0.12 -4.40 18.16
CA CYS A 207 -1.09 -4.58 17.08
C CYS A 207 -0.49 -4.05 15.79
N LEU A 208 -0.42 -4.88 14.75
CA LEU A 208 0.03 -4.44 13.42
C LEU A 208 -0.73 -3.20 12.93
N SER A 209 -2.03 -3.16 13.20
CA SER A 209 -2.94 -2.05 12.86
C SER A 209 -2.54 -0.68 13.44
N ASP A 210 -1.71 -0.61 14.48
CA ASP A 210 -1.37 0.66 15.15
C ASP A 210 -0.68 1.64 14.18
N PHE A 211 0.20 1.12 13.32
CA PHE A 211 0.90 1.87 12.27
C PHE A 211 0.60 1.36 10.86
N MET A 212 -0.26 0.36 10.73
CA MET A 212 -0.81 0.00 9.43
C MET A 212 -1.99 0.90 9.15
N GLN A 213 -1.81 1.77 8.16
CA GLN A 213 -2.87 2.59 7.58
C GLN A 213 -4.10 1.71 7.25
N SER A 214 -5.17 1.81 8.03
CA SER A 214 -6.41 1.03 7.80
C SER A 214 -7.52 1.88 7.19
N LEU A 215 -8.45 1.25 6.49
CA LEU A 215 -9.61 1.88 5.85
C LEU A 215 -10.88 1.32 6.46
N THR A 216 -11.84 2.18 6.74
CA THR A 216 -13.19 1.76 7.12
C THR A 216 -13.93 1.18 5.92
N VAL A 217 -14.94 0.34 6.18
CA VAL A 217 -15.79 -0.22 5.11
C VAL A 217 -16.49 0.91 4.36
N ASP A 218 -17.01 1.92 5.05
CA ASP A 218 -17.69 3.08 4.47
C ASP A 218 -16.81 3.88 3.50
N GLU A 219 -15.51 4.03 3.79
CA GLU A 219 -14.54 4.67 2.88
C GLU A 219 -14.35 3.85 1.61
N ILE A 220 -14.19 2.52 1.74
CA ILE A 220 -14.04 1.60 0.62
C ILE A 220 -15.30 1.60 -0.26
N GLU A 221 -16.48 1.59 0.35
CA GLU A 221 -17.78 1.66 -0.32
C GLU A 221 -17.97 2.98 -1.07
N THR A 222 -17.55 4.09 -0.46
CA THR A 222 -17.61 5.42 -1.10
C THR A 222 -16.69 5.48 -2.31
N ALA A 223 -15.45 5.00 -2.19
CA ALA A 223 -14.53 4.87 -3.32
C ALA A 223 -15.06 3.91 -4.39
N SER A 224 -15.72 2.83 -3.99
CA SER A 224 -16.32 1.85 -4.92
C SER A 224 -17.40 2.49 -5.79
N ASN A 225 -18.26 3.34 -5.22
CA ASN A 225 -19.23 4.12 -5.98
C ASN A 225 -18.54 5.10 -6.96
N CYS A 226 -17.50 5.80 -6.49
CA CYS A 226 -16.70 6.69 -7.33
C CYS A 226 -16.06 5.95 -8.51
N LEU A 227 -15.40 4.80 -8.28
CA LEU A 227 -14.81 3.99 -9.32
C LEU A 227 -15.87 3.52 -10.31
N LYS A 228 -17.02 3.04 -9.82
CA LYS A 228 -18.12 2.57 -10.67
C LYS A 228 -18.56 3.67 -11.63
N ASN A 229 -18.81 4.88 -11.13
CA ASN A 229 -19.25 6.01 -11.94
C ASN A 229 -18.16 6.45 -12.93
N TYR A 230 -16.89 6.50 -12.49
CA TYR A 230 -15.75 6.82 -13.34
C TYR A 230 -15.63 5.83 -14.51
N VAL A 231 -15.66 4.52 -14.24
CA VAL A 231 -15.54 3.49 -15.27
C VAL A 231 -16.75 3.49 -16.20
N GLN A 232 -17.95 3.77 -15.70
CA GLN A 232 -19.14 3.89 -16.53
C GLN A 232 -19.05 5.05 -17.52
N ALA A 233 -18.47 6.18 -17.11
CA ALA A 233 -18.27 7.36 -17.94
C ALA A 233 -17.09 7.18 -18.92
N ASN A 234 -15.93 6.73 -18.41
CA ASN A 234 -14.66 6.77 -19.15
C ASN A 234 -14.30 5.44 -19.83
N LYS A 235 -14.97 4.34 -19.47
CA LYS A 235 -14.73 2.99 -20.00
C LYS A 235 -13.32 2.43 -19.73
N ILE A 236 -12.59 3.04 -18.80
CA ILE A 236 -11.25 2.67 -18.33
C ILE A 236 -11.18 2.82 -16.79
N LEU A 237 -10.24 2.14 -16.15
CA LEU A 237 -9.87 2.37 -14.75
C LEU A 237 -8.97 3.62 -14.68
N PRO A 238 -9.06 4.42 -13.60
CA PRO A 238 -8.06 5.44 -13.34
C PRO A 238 -6.75 4.79 -12.87
N ASP A 239 -5.64 5.53 -12.92
CA ASP A 239 -4.36 5.05 -12.38
C ASP A 239 -4.41 4.87 -10.85
N THR A 240 -5.10 5.79 -10.18
CA THR A 240 -5.31 5.78 -8.73
C THR A 240 -6.72 6.19 -8.34
N ILE A 241 -7.11 5.91 -7.10
CA ILE A 241 -8.39 6.32 -6.52
C ILE A 241 -8.22 6.81 -5.09
N GLN A 242 -8.97 7.86 -4.75
CA GLN A 242 -9.06 8.33 -3.38
C GLN A 242 -9.99 7.44 -2.54
N VAL A 243 -9.48 6.93 -1.42
CA VAL A 243 -10.23 6.14 -0.42
C VAL A 243 -9.98 6.77 0.94
N GLY A 244 -11.00 7.47 1.46
CA GLY A 244 -10.83 8.33 2.64
C GLY A 244 -9.82 9.45 2.37
N SER A 245 -8.79 9.56 3.22
CA SER A 245 -7.66 10.48 3.06
C SER A 245 -6.55 9.96 2.14
N LYS A 246 -6.65 8.71 1.63
CA LYS A 246 -5.57 8.02 0.92
C LYS A 246 -5.79 8.01 -0.58
N CYS A 247 -4.70 7.97 -1.35
CA CYS A 247 -4.71 7.75 -2.79
C CYS A 247 -4.08 6.38 -3.07
N LEU A 248 -4.88 5.41 -3.51
CA LEU A 248 -4.44 4.04 -3.76
C LEU A 248 -4.30 3.78 -5.26
N THR A 249 -3.32 2.99 -5.66
CA THR A 249 -3.28 2.34 -6.97
C THR A 249 -4.48 1.39 -7.14
N MET A 250 -4.79 0.98 -8.37
CA MET A 250 -5.86 0.00 -8.60
C MET A 250 -5.56 -1.38 -7.98
N SER A 251 -4.28 -1.73 -7.82
CA SER A 251 -3.85 -3.00 -7.24
C SER A 251 -4.01 -3.01 -5.73
N GLU A 252 -3.65 -1.92 -5.07
CA GLU A 252 -3.92 -1.70 -3.64
C GLU A 252 -5.43 -1.58 -3.40
N PHE A 253 -6.17 -0.88 -4.27
CA PHE A 253 -7.62 -0.79 -4.15
C PHE A 253 -8.30 -2.15 -4.32
N LEU A 254 -7.82 -2.99 -5.24
CA LEU A 254 -8.28 -4.36 -5.38
C LEU A 254 -8.04 -5.16 -4.08
N ASN A 255 -6.86 -5.02 -3.47
CA ASN A 255 -6.55 -5.72 -2.23
C ASN A 255 -7.57 -5.40 -1.13
N VAL A 256 -7.87 -4.12 -0.91
CA VAL A 256 -8.82 -3.69 0.13
C VAL A 256 -10.27 -4.04 -0.20
N LEU A 257 -10.66 -4.02 -1.49
CA LEU A 257 -11.97 -4.52 -1.94
C LEU A 257 -12.16 -6.00 -1.62
N LEU A 258 -11.15 -6.84 -1.84
CA LEU A 258 -11.22 -8.27 -1.58
C LEU A 258 -11.37 -8.55 -0.09
N MET A 259 -10.57 -7.89 0.74
CA MET A 259 -10.67 -7.99 2.20
C MET A 259 -12.05 -7.53 2.69
N ALA A 260 -12.56 -6.40 2.20
CA ALA A 260 -13.88 -5.89 2.56
C ALA A 260 -14.98 -6.90 2.21
N VAL A 261 -14.97 -7.49 1.01
CA VAL A 261 -15.96 -8.51 0.63
C VAL A 261 -15.88 -9.76 1.51
N ILE A 262 -14.68 -10.24 1.82
CA ILE A 262 -14.50 -11.42 2.68
C ILE A 262 -14.99 -11.13 4.11
N ASN A 263 -14.68 -9.94 4.65
CA ASN A 263 -15.10 -9.53 5.98
C ASN A 263 -16.63 -9.32 6.07
N SER A 264 -17.23 -8.68 5.06
CA SER A 264 -18.68 -8.53 4.94
C SER A 264 -19.39 -9.89 4.86
N ASP A 265 -18.83 -10.87 4.14
CA ASP A 265 -19.42 -12.22 4.07
C ASP A 265 -19.40 -12.94 5.43
N ARG A 266 -18.38 -12.67 6.25
CA ARG A 266 -18.21 -13.23 7.59
C ARG A 266 -18.90 -12.43 8.70
N ASN A 267 -19.59 -11.34 8.36
CA ASN A 267 -20.15 -10.37 9.32
C ASN A 267 -19.10 -9.82 10.31
N VAL A 268 -17.87 -9.62 9.84
CA VAL A 268 -16.77 -9.05 10.64
C VAL A 268 -16.66 -7.56 10.31
N SER A 269 -16.91 -6.70 11.30
CA SER A 269 -16.76 -5.25 11.17
C SER A 269 -15.39 -4.82 11.70
N MET A 270 -14.35 -4.99 10.87
CA MET A 270 -12.99 -4.58 11.19
C MET A 270 -12.42 -3.68 10.07
N PRO A 271 -11.67 -2.62 10.42
CA PRO A 271 -10.92 -1.84 9.44
C PRO A 271 -9.99 -2.73 8.60
N VAL A 272 -9.89 -2.39 7.32
CA VAL A 272 -9.09 -3.13 6.33
C VAL A 272 -7.72 -2.47 6.23
N ALA A 273 -6.65 -3.20 6.54
CA ALA A 273 -5.30 -2.69 6.38
C ALA A 273 -4.96 -2.45 4.91
N VAL A 274 -4.33 -1.31 4.60
CA VAL A 274 -3.75 -1.06 3.29
C VAL A 274 -2.41 -1.77 3.24
N THR A 275 -2.23 -2.60 2.22
CA THR A 275 -0.96 -3.26 1.91
C THR A 275 -0.48 -2.77 0.55
N GLU A 276 0.81 -2.50 0.42
CA GLU A 276 1.42 -2.20 -0.87
C GLU A 276 1.35 -3.45 -1.75
N VAL A 277 0.85 -3.30 -2.98
CA VAL A 277 0.73 -4.41 -3.92
C VAL A 277 1.13 -3.95 -5.30
N GLY A 278 2.09 -4.66 -5.91
CA GLY A 278 2.52 -4.39 -7.27
C GLY A 278 1.43 -4.61 -8.32
N ASP A 279 1.57 -3.93 -9.46
CA ASP A 279 0.59 -4.03 -10.54
C ASP A 279 0.56 -5.40 -11.23
N ALA A 280 -0.56 -5.66 -11.91
CA ALA A 280 -0.67 -6.80 -12.82
C ALA A 280 0.19 -6.51 -14.07
N PRO A 281 1.31 -7.23 -14.31
CA PRO A 281 2.28 -6.89 -15.34
C PRO A 281 1.77 -7.16 -16.76
N ASN A 282 0.89 -8.15 -16.95
CA ASN A 282 0.38 -8.52 -18.27
C ASN A 282 -1.10 -8.94 -18.22
N PRO A 283 -2.04 -8.02 -17.93
CA PRO A 283 -3.46 -8.34 -17.85
C PRO A 283 -4.00 -8.95 -19.14
N ALA A 284 -4.54 -10.17 -19.07
CA ALA A 284 -5.11 -10.87 -20.22
C ALA A 284 -6.33 -11.70 -19.82
N GLY A 285 -7.40 -11.70 -20.61
CA GLY A 285 -8.61 -12.48 -20.30
C GLY A 285 -9.52 -12.66 -21.51
N GLN A 286 -10.69 -13.24 -21.29
CA GLN A 286 -11.67 -13.58 -22.32
C GLN A 286 -12.82 -12.58 -22.35
N ASN A 287 -13.49 -12.48 -23.51
CA ASN A 287 -14.74 -11.73 -23.64
C ASN A 287 -15.90 -12.55 -23.07
N ILE A 288 -16.33 -12.20 -21.85
CA ILE A 288 -17.31 -12.98 -21.09
C ILE A 288 -18.46 -12.09 -20.61
N SER A 289 -19.67 -12.64 -20.59
CA SER A 289 -20.84 -11.97 -20.06
C SER A 289 -21.76 -12.97 -19.37
N GLY A 290 -22.29 -12.60 -18.21
CA GLY A 290 -23.17 -13.45 -17.42
C GLY A 290 -23.11 -13.12 -15.93
N ASN A 291 -23.79 -13.93 -15.14
CA ASN A 291 -23.86 -13.77 -13.69
C ASN A 291 -22.83 -14.67 -13.00
N ILE A 292 -22.06 -14.12 -12.07
CA ILE A 292 -21.22 -14.86 -11.13
C ILE A 292 -21.94 -14.87 -9.77
N GLN A 293 -22.25 -16.05 -9.26
CA GLN A 293 -22.99 -16.23 -8.00
C GLN A 293 -22.14 -15.84 -6.78
N LYS A 294 -22.80 -15.50 -5.66
CA LYS A 294 -22.16 -15.13 -4.39
C LYS A 294 -21.11 -16.12 -3.92
N SER A 295 -21.46 -17.40 -3.85
CA SER A 295 -20.54 -18.45 -3.44
C SER A 295 -19.29 -18.51 -4.34
N GLU A 296 -19.41 -18.18 -5.62
CA GLU A 296 -18.28 -18.14 -6.52
C GLU A 296 -17.42 -16.89 -6.32
N TYR A 297 -18.00 -15.68 -6.35
CA TYR A 297 -17.19 -14.46 -6.27
C TYR A 297 -16.51 -14.32 -4.89
N VAL A 298 -17.13 -14.79 -3.80
CA VAL A 298 -16.49 -14.79 -2.46
C VAL A 298 -15.31 -15.76 -2.45
N ARG A 299 -15.47 -16.97 -2.99
CA ARG A 299 -14.35 -17.92 -3.13
C ARG A 299 -13.24 -17.36 -4.01
N LYS A 300 -13.59 -16.65 -5.10
CA LYS A 300 -12.60 -15.96 -5.94
C LYS A 300 -11.92 -14.82 -5.19
N ALA A 301 -12.63 -14.10 -4.32
CA ALA A 301 -12.04 -13.06 -3.51
C ALA A 301 -10.90 -13.61 -2.64
N THR A 302 -11.17 -14.69 -1.89
CA THR A 302 -10.18 -15.39 -1.07
C THR A 302 -8.99 -15.89 -1.89
N ASN A 303 -9.24 -16.51 -3.04
CA ASN A 303 -8.15 -17.04 -3.88
C ASN A 303 -7.26 -15.94 -4.45
N ILE A 304 -7.85 -14.82 -4.89
CA ILE A 304 -7.10 -13.68 -5.41
C ILE A 304 -6.29 -13.02 -4.30
N LEU A 305 -6.88 -12.84 -3.11
CA LEU A 305 -6.17 -12.28 -1.96
C LEU A 305 -4.96 -13.14 -1.58
N ASN A 306 -5.12 -14.46 -1.52
CA ASN A 306 -4.02 -15.39 -1.25
C ASN A 306 -2.93 -15.30 -2.32
N PHE A 307 -3.30 -15.17 -3.60
CA PHE A 307 -2.34 -14.95 -4.68
C PHE A 307 -1.56 -13.65 -4.47
N MET A 308 -2.25 -12.54 -4.20
CA MET A 308 -1.63 -11.23 -3.98
C MET A 308 -0.65 -11.26 -2.81
N ASN A 309 -1.03 -11.87 -1.69
CA ASN A 309 -0.18 -12.02 -0.51
C ASN A 309 1.05 -12.91 -0.75
N SER A 310 0.98 -13.84 -1.71
CA SER A 310 2.09 -14.78 -2.00
C SER A 310 3.04 -14.28 -3.09
N ASN A 311 2.62 -13.27 -3.87
CA ASN A 311 3.34 -12.80 -5.06
C ASN A 311 3.64 -11.30 -5.04
N ASP A 312 3.21 -10.59 -3.99
CA ASP A 312 3.32 -9.14 -3.80
C ASP A 312 2.83 -8.33 -5.01
N ARG A 313 1.87 -8.88 -5.77
CA ARG A 313 1.29 -8.25 -6.97
C ARG A 313 -0.12 -8.72 -7.28
N ALA A 314 -0.86 -7.89 -8.01
CA ALA A 314 -2.15 -8.26 -8.57
C ALA A 314 -2.04 -9.35 -9.67
N PRO A 315 -3.04 -10.25 -9.79
CA PRO A 315 -3.05 -11.24 -10.86
C PRO A 315 -3.43 -10.61 -12.21
N ASN A 316 -2.93 -11.19 -13.29
CA ASN A 316 -3.33 -10.78 -14.66
C ASN A 316 -4.80 -11.10 -14.98
N TYR A 317 -5.32 -12.17 -14.36
CA TYR A 317 -6.71 -12.62 -14.47
C TYR A 317 -7.10 -13.53 -13.31
N SER A 318 -8.40 -13.81 -13.21
CA SER A 318 -8.96 -14.85 -12.34
C SER A 318 -9.89 -15.73 -13.16
N THR A 319 -9.71 -17.03 -13.08
CA THR A 319 -10.60 -17.99 -13.77
C THR A 319 -11.96 -18.02 -13.10
N THR A 320 -13.04 -17.90 -13.84
CA THR A 320 -14.44 -17.97 -13.36
C THR A 320 -15.22 -19.06 -14.11
N SER A 321 -16.45 -19.34 -13.69
CA SER A 321 -17.39 -20.21 -14.40
C SER A 321 -17.72 -19.72 -15.82
N LEU A 322 -17.53 -18.43 -16.09
CA LEU A 322 -17.76 -17.81 -17.39
C LEU A 322 -16.49 -17.75 -18.27
N GLY A 323 -15.32 -18.05 -17.71
CA GLY A 323 -14.00 -17.92 -18.37
C GLY A 323 -13.00 -17.07 -17.57
N ASN A 324 -11.85 -16.76 -18.19
CA ASN A 324 -10.80 -15.96 -17.54
C ASN A 324 -11.18 -14.48 -17.51
N LEU A 325 -11.44 -13.95 -16.31
CA LEU A 325 -11.76 -12.55 -16.05
C LEU A 325 -10.46 -11.74 -15.87
N ARG A 326 -10.17 -10.83 -16.81
CA ARG A 326 -8.99 -9.97 -16.80
C ARG A 326 -8.98 -9.02 -15.58
N TYR A 327 -7.79 -8.69 -15.06
CA TYR A 327 -7.54 -7.83 -13.89
C TYR A 327 -8.49 -6.63 -13.75
N GLU A 328 -8.63 -5.80 -14.78
CA GLU A 328 -9.38 -4.55 -14.69
C GLU A 328 -10.87 -4.80 -14.40
N TYR A 329 -11.40 -5.90 -14.94
CA TYR A 329 -12.76 -6.33 -14.64
C TYR A 329 -12.88 -6.98 -13.26
N ILE A 330 -11.81 -7.55 -12.71
CA ILE A 330 -11.80 -8.00 -11.31
C ILE A 330 -12.02 -6.78 -10.42
N VAL A 331 -11.21 -5.73 -10.57
CA VAL A 331 -11.32 -4.47 -9.80
C VAL A 331 -12.73 -3.90 -9.92
N PHE A 332 -13.22 -3.73 -11.15
CA PHE A 332 -14.54 -3.16 -11.38
C PHE A 332 -15.69 -4.03 -10.84
N ASN A 333 -15.59 -5.36 -10.91
CA ASN A 333 -16.62 -6.23 -10.35
C ASN A 333 -16.69 -6.18 -8.83
N PHE A 334 -15.54 -6.17 -8.15
CA PHE A 334 -15.51 -6.06 -6.70
C PHE A 334 -15.93 -4.67 -6.22
N ALA A 335 -15.62 -3.60 -6.95
CA ALA A 335 -16.15 -2.27 -6.66
C ALA A 335 -17.68 -2.23 -6.78
N LYS A 336 -18.29 -2.82 -7.83
CA LYS A 336 -19.76 -2.91 -7.91
C LYS A 336 -20.38 -3.69 -6.75
N ILE A 337 -19.68 -4.74 -6.26
CA ILE A 337 -20.15 -5.53 -5.11
C ILE A 337 -20.17 -4.66 -3.84
N MET A 338 -19.12 -3.89 -3.58
CA MET A 338 -19.06 -3.00 -2.40
C MET A 338 -19.99 -1.78 -2.54
N ASP A 339 -20.17 -1.25 -3.75
CA ASP A 339 -21.20 -0.24 -4.03
C ASP A 339 -22.61 -0.78 -3.73
N PHE A 340 -22.93 -2.02 -4.13
CA PHE A 340 -24.19 -2.66 -3.76
C PHE A 340 -24.33 -2.82 -2.25
N HIS A 341 -23.25 -3.26 -1.57
CA HIS A 341 -23.23 -3.43 -0.12
C HIS A 341 -23.60 -2.13 0.61
N LYS A 342 -23.06 -0.98 0.17
CA LYS A 342 -23.38 0.35 0.71
C LYS A 342 -24.88 0.65 0.77
N TYR A 343 -25.61 0.31 -0.30
CA TYR A 343 -27.02 0.67 -0.41
C TYR A 343 -27.96 -0.34 0.25
N TYR A 344 -27.58 -1.62 0.29
CA TYR A 344 -28.45 -2.71 0.73
C TYR A 344 -28.01 -3.38 2.02
N ASN A 345 -26.89 -2.94 2.60
CA ASN A 345 -26.28 -3.48 3.82
C ASN A 345 -26.14 -5.01 3.79
N ARG A 346 -25.86 -5.56 2.60
CA ARG A 346 -25.63 -6.99 2.33
C ARG A 346 -24.89 -7.16 1.02
N LEU A 347 -24.15 -8.26 0.89
CA LEU A 347 -23.55 -8.64 -0.39
C LEU A 347 -24.64 -9.10 -1.40
N PRO A 348 -24.46 -8.85 -2.72
CA PRO A 348 -25.43 -9.24 -3.73
C PRO A 348 -25.43 -10.76 -3.97
N ASN A 349 -26.58 -11.36 -4.28
CA ASN A 349 -26.65 -12.82 -4.52
C ASN A 349 -25.85 -13.26 -5.76
N TYR A 350 -25.63 -12.33 -6.69
CA TYR A 350 -24.76 -12.49 -7.85
C TYR A 350 -24.22 -11.12 -8.29
N THR A 351 -23.11 -11.11 -9.01
CA THR A 351 -22.61 -9.93 -9.74
C THR A 351 -22.71 -10.18 -11.24
N VAL A 352 -23.08 -9.15 -11.99
CA VAL A 352 -23.15 -9.22 -13.46
C VAL A 352 -21.80 -8.84 -14.03
N VAL A 353 -21.16 -9.78 -14.72
CA VAL A 353 -19.99 -9.52 -15.56
C VAL A 353 -20.46 -9.24 -16.97
N GLN A 354 -19.95 -8.16 -17.55
CA GLN A 354 -20.11 -7.86 -18.95
C GLN A 354 -18.82 -7.18 -19.41
N THR A 355 -17.89 -7.96 -19.97
CA THR A 355 -16.59 -7.38 -20.34
C THR A 355 -16.75 -6.38 -21.48
N SER A 356 -17.78 -6.50 -22.32
CA SER A 356 -18.09 -5.49 -23.35
C SER A 356 -18.53 -4.12 -22.80
N ALA A 357 -18.86 -4.01 -21.50
CA ALA A 357 -19.33 -2.76 -20.89
C ALA A 357 -18.20 -1.77 -20.53
N MET A 358 -16.96 -2.26 -20.41
CA MET A 358 -15.74 -1.45 -20.41
C MET A 358 -15.04 -1.74 -21.74
N SER A 359 -14.53 -0.73 -22.46
CA SER A 359 -13.84 -1.01 -23.73
C SER A 359 -12.39 -1.41 -23.44
N TYR A 360 -12.18 -2.54 -22.77
CA TYR A 360 -10.93 -3.29 -22.89
C TYR A 360 -11.15 -4.38 -23.93
N GLN A 361 -11.57 -3.96 -25.13
CA GLN A 361 -11.28 -4.79 -26.28
C GLN A 361 -9.77 -5.04 -26.22
N MET A 362 -9.36 -6.30 -26.42
CA MET A 362 -8.15 -6.49 -27.20
C MET A 362 -8.43 -5.72 -28.50
N MET A 363 -8.06 -4.44 -28.52
CA MET A 363 -8.12 -3.68 -29.75
C MET A 363 -7.15 -4.43 -30.64
N GLU A 364 -7.66 -5.05 -31.69
CA GLU A 364 -6.90 -5.12 -32.92
C GLU A 364 -6.39 -3.69 -33.16
N ILE A 365 -5.11 -3.54 -32.89
CA ILE A 365 -4.38 -2.30 -32.79
C ILE A 365 -4.38 -1.70 -34.19
N SER A 366 -4.94 -0.48 -34.35
CA SER A 366 -4.68 0.41 -35.50
C SER A 366 -5.65 1.61 -35.53
N SER A 367 -6.96 1.42 -35.39
CA SER A 367 -7.90 2.37 -36.02
C SER A 367 -8.47 3.51 -35.18
N LYS A 368 -8.24 3.56 -33.85
CA LYS A 368 -8.93 4.56 -32.99
C LYS A 368 -8.14 5.84 -32.69
N TYR A 369 -6.81 5.78 -32.65
CA TYR A 369 -5.95 6.93 -32.28
C TYR A 369 -4.86 7.25 -33.32
N GLY A 370 -4.69 6.41 -34.35
CA GLY A 370 -3.73 6.63 -35.42
C GLY A 370 -4.08 7.78 -36.36
N ALA A 371 -3.10 8.17 -37.19
CA ALA A 371 -3.25 9.20 -38.20
C ALA A 371 -4.41 8.89 -39.17
N LYS A 372 -5.23 9.91 -39.45
CA LYS A 372 -6.27 9.87 -40.48
C LYS A 372 -5.80 10.62 -41.72
N ASN A 373 -6.37 10.29 -42.88
CA ASN A 373 -6.07 10.99 -44.13
C ASN A 373 -4.57 11.08 -44.43
N VAL A 374 -3.83 9.99 -44.17
CA VAL A 374 -2.39 9.92 -44.42
C VAL A 374 -2.13 9.98 -45.91
N ILE A 375 -1.33 10.95 -46.34
CA ILE A 375 -0.89 11.12 -47.72
C ILE A 375 0.62 11.23 -47.69
N VAL A 376 1.29 10.36 -48.47
CA VAL A 376 2.73 10.42 -48.70
C VAL A 376 2.95 10.61 -50.21
N THR A 377 3.65 11.66 -50.58
CA THR A 377 4.06 11.95 -51.96
C THR A 377 5.56 12.25 -51.99
N ASP A 378 6.16 12.31 -53.17
CA ASP A 378 7.58 12.65 -53.31
C ASP A 378 7.92 14.06 -52.78
N SER A 379 6.95 14.97 -52.74
CA SER A 379 7.17 16.38 -52.37
C SER A 379 6.65 16.75 -50.97
N TYR A 380 5.63 16.07 -50.46
CA TYR A 380 5.05 16.34 -49.14
C TYR A 380 4.45 15.10 -48.46
N VAL A 381 4.36 15.17 -47.13
CA VAL A 381 3.58 14.26 -46.28
C VAL A 381 2.48 15.04 -45.57
N GLN A 382 1.31 14.43 -45.39
CA GLN A 382 0.15 15.06 -44.76
C GLN A 382 -0.64 14.03 -43.95
N CYS A 383 -1.19 14.47 -42.83
CA CYS A 383 -2.17 13.69 -42.09
C CYS A 383 -3.08 14.60 -41.23
N SER A 384 -4.20 14.05 -40.79
CA SER A 384 -4.93 14.51 -39.63
C SER A 384 -4.52 13.65 -38.43
N GLY A 385 -3.71 14.19 -37.53
CA GLY A 385 -3.10 13.46 -36.42
C GLY A 385 -3.34 14.11 -35.06
N ARG A 386 -3.06 13.38 -33.99
CA ARG A 386 -2.94 13.91 -32.62
C ARG A 386 -1.46 13.89 -32.20
N CYS A 387 -1.06 14.70 -31.22
CA CYS A 387 0.24 14.49 -30.58
C CYS A 387 0.18 14.64 -29.06
N THR A 388 0.72 13.64 -28.38
CA THR A 388 1.02 13.61 -26.94
C THR A 388 2.22 14.48 -26.52
N CYS A 389 3.03 14.94 -27.47
CA CYS A 389 4.33 15.58 -27.27
C CYS A 389 4.31 17.07 -26.85
N SER A 390 3.14 17.71 -26.74
CA SER A 390 3.01 19.12 -26.34
C SER A 390 1.82 19.34 -25.40
N LEU A 391 2.09 19.33 -24.09
CA LEU A 391 1.37 20.03 -23.01
C LEU A 391 -0.17 20.11 -23.11
N TYR A 392 -0.86 19.13 -22.49
CA TYR A 392 -2.07 19.20 -21.65
C TYR A 392 -3.30 20.08 -22.01
N GLN A 393 -3.34 20.83 -23.12
CA GLN A 393 -4.43 21.79 -23.37
C GLN A 393 -5.22 21.54 -24.66
N ASP A 394 -4.68 20.80 -25.63
CA ASP A 394 -5.41 20.45 -26.86
C ASP A 394 -4.94 19.07 -27.38
N TYR A 395 -5.78 18.04 -27.22
CA TYR A 395 -5.56 16.70 -27.75
C TYR A 395 -6.54 16.38 -28.90
N ASP A 396 -6.94 17.42 -29.64
CA ASP A 396 -7.78 17.29 -30.81
C ASP A 396 -6.96 16.93 -32.06
N TYR A 397 -7.68 16.60 -33.14
CA TYR A 397 -7.05 16.29 -34.42
C TYR A 397 -6.59 17.56 -35.12
N HIS A 398 -5.31 17.61 -35.49
CA HIS A 398 -4.74 18.66 -36.31
C HIS A 398 -4.41 18.11 -37.69
N THR A 399 -4.82 18.83 -38.73
CA THR A 399 -4.39 18.52 -40.10
C THR A 399 -3.13 19.30 -40.41
N VAL A 400 -2.04 18.58 -40.65
CA VAL A 400 -0.72 19.15 -40.88
C VAL A 400 -0.11 18.60 -42.15
N LYS A 401 0.75 19.40 -42.76
CA LYS A 401 1.43 19.10 -44.02
C LYS A 401 2.88 19.54 -43.93
N PHE A 402 3.80 18.63 -44.24
CA PHE A 402 5.25 18.87 -44.22
C PHE A 402 5.86 18.57 -45.57
N VAL A 403 6.97 19.25 -45.90
CA VAL A 403 7.81 18.91 -47.05
C VAL A 403 8.35 17.50 -46.83
N ASN A 404 8.32 16.64 -47.85
CA ASN A 404 8.90 15.29 -47.76
C ASN A 404 10.43 15.39 -47.84
N TYR A 405 11.04 15.87 -46.76
CA TYR A 405 12.47 16.11 -46.61
C TYR A 405 12.90 15.78 -45.19
N CYS A 406 13.92 14.95 -45.03
CA CYS A 406 14.49 14.67 -43.72
C CYS A 406 15.60 15.66 -43.37
N PRO A 407 15.47 16.45 -42.29
CA PRO A 407 16.47 17.44 -41.90
C PRO A 407 17.75 16.84 -41.27
N TYR A 408 17.79 15.52 -41.01
CA TYR A 408 19.00 14.84 -40.52
C TYR A 408 19.88 14.33 -41.65
N CYS A 409 19.32 13.62 -42.63
CA CYS A 409 20.10 13.08 -43.76
C CYS A 409 20.08 13.95 -45.02
N HIS A 410 19.32 15.04 -45.01
CA HIS A 410 19.21 16.01 -46.11
C HIS A 410 18.70 15.42 -47.43
N LYS A 411 17.88 14.37 -47.37
CA LYS A 411 17.28 13.71 -48.54
C LYS A 411 15.79 14.04 -48.66
N ASN A 412 15.34 14.18 -49.90
CA ASN A 412 13.93 14.33 -50.25
C ASN A 412 13.27 12.96 -50.43
N SER A 413 11.94 12.92 -50.34
CA SER A 413 11.10 11.76 -50.66
C SER A 413 11.37 10.53 -49.76
N THR A 414 11.92 10.74 -48.56
CA THR A 414 12.28 9.66 -47.62
C THR A 414 11.31 9.48 -46.46
N LEU A 415 10.42 10.44 -46.20
CA LEU A 415 9.46 10.32 -45.11
C LEU A 415 8.33 9.36 -45.49
N ASP A 416 7.99 8.48 -44.56
CA ASP A 416 6.84 7.57 -44.59
C ASP A 416 6.08 7.64 -43.27
N TYR A 417 4.82 7.20 -43.31
CA TYR A 417 4.02 7.01 -42.10
C TYR A 417 4.31 5.65 -41.49
N GLU A 418 4.63 5.64 -40.21
CA GLU A 418 4.70 4.44 -39.40
C GLU A 418 3.51 4.40 -38.44
N GLU A 419 2.77 3.30 -38.48
CA GLU A 419 1.61 3.09 -37.64
C GLU A 419 2.03 2.81 -36.19
N GLY A 420 1.31 3.42 -35.24
CA GLY A 420 1.54 3.22 -33.82
C GLY A 420 1.31 1.76 -33.40
N ASN A 421 2.25 1.18 -32.65
CA ASN A 421 2.27 -0.24 -32.36
C ASN A 421 1.54 -0.61 -31.05
N THR A 422 1.37 0.33 -30.09
CA THR A 422 0.58 0.08 -28.86
C THR A 422 -0.05 1.36 -28.28
N ILE A 423 -0.97 1.22 -27.31
CA ILE A 423 -1.52 2.36 -26.55
C ILE A 423 -0.51 3.00 -25.58
N TYR A 424 0.55 2.26 -25.25
CA TYR A 424 1.57 2.67 -24.28
C TYR A 424 2.79 3.30 -24.96
N ASP A 425 3.06 2.94 -26.22
CA ASP A 425 4.16 3.45 -27.04
C ASP A 425 3.63 3.99 -28.38
N ASN A 426 3.52 5.32 -28.47
CA ASN A 426 3.12 6.09 -29.65
C ASN A 426 1.83 5.61 -30.35
N PRO A 427 0.65 5.68 -29.70
CA PRO A 427 -0.62 5.26 -30.29
C PRO A 427 -1.05 6.06 -31.53
N GLU A 428 -0.40 7.19 -31.79
CA GLU A 428 -0.77 8.16 -32.82
C GLU A 428 -0.10 7.87 -34.16
N GLY A 429 0.98 7.07 -34.16
CA GLY A 429 1.88 6.89 -35.30
C GLY A 429 2.87 8.05 -35.46
N MET A 430 3.80 7.94 -36.41
CA MET A 430 4.84 8.95 -36.60
C MET A 430 5.27 9.07 -38.06
N TRP A 431 5.97 10.15 -38.38
CA TRP A 431 6.71 10.24 -39.64
C TRP A 431 8.11 9.68 -39.44
N VAL A 432 8.47 8.63 -40.18
CA VAL A 432 9.81 8.04 -40.14
C VAL A 432 10.57 8.35 -41.42
N CYS A 433 11.85 8.68 -41.30
CA CYS A 433 12.75 8.76 -42.43
C CYS A 433 13.18 7.34 -42.87
N SER A 434 12.35 6.72 -43.71
CA SER A 434 12.44 5.32 -44.13
C SER A 434 13.80 4.94 -44.70
N MET A 435 14.49 4.01 -44.04
CA MET A 435 15.76 3.46 -44.54
C MET A 435 15.59 2.75 -45.88
N SER A 436 14.41 2.17 -46.16
CA SER A 436 14.11 1.53 -47.44
C SER A 436 14.13 2.50 -48.63
N LYS A 437 13.88 3.80 -48.36
CA LYS A 437 13.98 4.91 -49.33
C LYS A 437 15.34 5.61 -49.29
N GLY A 438 16.34 5.00 -48.66
CA GLY A 438 17.67 5.58 -48.45
C GLY A 438 17.73 6.63 -47.34
N GLY A 439 16.73 6.67 -46.45
CA GLY A 439 16.66 7.54 -45.28
C GLY A 439 17.61 7.14 -44.14
N CYS A 440 17.35 7.66 -42.93
CA CYS A 440 18.24 7.52 -41.77
C CYS A 440 17.54 7.13 -40.47
N ASP A 441 16.30 6.64 -40.53
CA ASP A 441 15.54 6.19 -39.35
C ASP A 441 15.29 7.29 -38.32
N ALA A 442 15.20 8.53 -38.79
CA ALA A 442 14.82 9.65 -37.94
C ALA A 442 13.31 9.70 -37.77
N ASP A 443 12.87 9.70 -36.51
CA ASP A 443 11.47 9.70 -36.12
C ASP A 443 11.00 11.12 -35.80
N PHE A 444 9.86 11.49 -36.36
CA PHE A 444 9.24 12.78 -36.16
C PHE A 444 7.80 12.65 -35.70
N CYS A 445 7.45 13.48 -34.74
CA CYS A 445 6.10 13.70 -34.30
C CYS A 445 5.16 13.96 -35.49
N LEU A 446 4.02 13.28 -35.48
CA LEU A 446 3.01 13.34 -36.52
C LEU A 446 2.43 14.75 -36.74
N VAL A 447 2.18 15.52 -35.67
CA VAL A 447 1.54 16.85 -35.71
C VAL A 447 2.55 18.00 -35.74
N HIS A 448 3.58 17.95 -34.90
CA HIS A 448 4.53 19.06 -34.74
C HIS A 448 5.76 18.91 -35.66
N GLY A 449 5.97 17.75 -36.27
CA GLY A 449 7.17 17.47 -37.07
C GLY A 449 8.47 17.50 -36.26
N LYS A 450 8.39 17.55 -34.93
CA LYS A 450 9.55 17.56 -34.03
C LYS A 450 10.19 16.18 -33.97
N ALA A 451 11.50 16.09 -34.13
CA ALA A 451 12.23 14.84 -33.98
C ALA A 451 12.15 14.28 -32.54
N HIS A 452 11.99 12.96 -32.41
CA HIS A 452 11.97 12.24 -31.14
C HIS A 452 13.39 12.03 -30.57
N VAL A 453 14.08 13.13 -30.25
CA VAL A 453 15.40 13.12 -29.61
C VAL A 453 15.43 14.01 -28.37
N THR A 454 16.25 13.65 -27.39
CA THR A 454 16.33 14.32 -26.08
C THR A 454 17.02 15.68 -26.11
N SER A 455 17.87 15.95 -27.11
CA SER A 455 18.56 17.24 -27.29
C SER A 455 18.84 17.51 -28.78
N GLY A 456 18.87 18.79 -29.18
CA GLY A 456 19.17 19.19 -30.56
C GLY A 456 18.11 18.80 -31.59
N ALA A 457 16.84 18.65 -31.19
CA ALA A 457 15.76 18.22 -32.06
C ALA A 457 15.57 19.13 -33.28
N LYS A 458 15.65 18.54 -34.47
CA LYS A 458 15.26 19.18 -35.73
C LYS A 458 13.76 19.03 -35.97
N TYR A 459 13.19 19.91 -36.78
CA TYR A 459 11.78 19.93 -37.12
C TYR A 459 11.58 19.73 -38.63
N LEU A 460 10.52 19.04 -39.01
CA LEU A 460 10.03 19.02 -40.37
C LEU A 460 9.59 20.42 -40.79
N THR A 461 9.82 20.76 -42.05
CA THR A 461 9.41 22.06 -42.62
C THR A 461 7.96 21.96 -43.09
N SER A 462 7.09 22.88 -42.68
CA SER A 462 5.71 22.95 -43.17
C SER A 462 5.65 23.19 -44.69
N ALA A 463 4.73 22.53 -45.40
CA ALA A 463 4.58 22.61 -46.86
C ALA A 463 3.27 23.25 -47.34
#